data_AF-A0A522WJE7-F1
#
_entry.id   AF-A0A522WJE7-F1
#
_cell.length_a   1.000
_cell.length_b   1.000
_cell.length_c   1.000
_cell.angle_alpha   90.00
_cell.angle_beta   90.00
_cell.angle_gamma   90.00
#
_symmetry.space_group_name_H-M   'P 1'
#
loop_
_entity.id
_entity.type
_entity.pdbx_description
1 polymer ?
#
loop_
_entity_poly.entity_id
_entity_poly.type
_entity_poly.pdbx_seq_one_letter_code
_entity_poly.pdbx_strand_id
1 'polypeptide(L)' 'DLEKNYPGLRERICEPDGKLRRFVNLYLNDEDIRFKKNLDTELKDNDEISIIPAIAGGF' A
#
# COMPACT_ATOMS: atom_id res chain seq x y z
N ASP A 1 -1.10 -7.83 12.58
CA ASP A 1 0.16 -8.39 12.08
C ASP A 1 1.15 -7.41 11.48
N LEU A 2 0.77 -6.52 10.55
CA LEU A 2 1.74 -5.66 9.83
C LEU A 2 2.69 -4.89 10.76
N GLU A 3 2.17 -4.11 11.71
CA GLU A 3 2.99 -3.35 12.68
C GLU A 3 3.80 -4.24 13.64
N LYS A 4 3.32 -5.46 13.89
CA LYS A 4 4.01 -6.41 14.79
C LYS A 4 5.24 -7.01 14.09
N ASN A 5 5.11 -7.33 12.81
CA ASN A 5 6.17 -7.96 12.02
C ASN A 5 7.10 -6.92 11.37
N TYR A 6 6.59 -5.70 11.10
CA TYR A 6 7.29 -4.60 10.46
C TYR A 6 6.97 -3.27 11.15
N PRO A 7 7.58 -2.99 12.32
CA PRO A 7 7.28 -1.78 13.09
C PRO A 7 7.47 -0.49 12.27
N GLY A 8 6.47 0.40 12.30
CA GLY A 8 6.49 1.70 11.60
C GLY A 8 6.19 1.62 10.10
N LEU A 9 5.94 0.42 9.53
CA LEU A 9 5.60 0.28 8.12
C LEU A 9 4.22 0.87 7.82
N ARG A 10 3.24 0.68 8.71
CA ARG A 10 1.89 1.23 8.54
C ARG A 10 1.93 2.74 8.45
N GLU A 11 2.73 3.41 9.27
CA GLU A 11 2.86 4.87 9.26
C GLU A 11 3.51 5.40 7.97
N ARG A 12 4.30 4.57 7.28
CA ARG A 12 4.90 4.91 5.97
C ARG A 12 3.93 4.71 4.80
N ILE A 13 2.89 3.89 4.97
CA ILE A 13 1.91 3.56 3.93
C ILE A 13 0.61 4.35 4.09
N CYS A 14 0.15 4.51 5.33
CA CYS A 14 -1.12 5.13 5.69
C CYS A 14 -0.91 6.46 6.45
N GLU A 15 -1.86 7.37 6.30
CA GLU A 15 -2.05 8.53 7.17
C GLU A 15 -2.61 8.11 8.54
N PRO A 16 -2.56 8.98 9.57
CA PRO A 16 -3.11 8.67 10.89
C PRO A 16 -4.61 8.33 10.90
N ASP A 17 -5.37 8.82 9.91
CA ASP A 17 -6.80 8.51 9.74
C ASP A 17 -7.06 7.15 9.08
N GLY A 18 -5.99 6.40 8.76
CA GLY A 18 -6.05 5.08 8.14
C GLY A 18 -6.10 5.11 6.61
N LYS A 19 -6.19 6.27 5.97
CA LYS A 19 -6.20 6.36 4.50
C LYS A 19 -4.81 6.11 3.92
N LEU A 20 -4.77 5.61 2.69
CA LEU A 20 -3.52 5.43 1.95
C LEU A 20 -2.87 6.80 1.68
N ARG A 21 -1.56 6.92 1.95
CA ARG A 21 -0.81 8.13 1.63
C ARG A 21 -0.84 8.40 0.12
N ARG A 22 -0.97 9.67 -0.27
CA ARG A 22 -1.08 10.05 -1.69
C ARG A 22 0.14 9.66 -2.53
N PHE A 23 1.32 9.62 -1.90
CA PHE A 23 2.59 9.26 -2.53
C PHE A 23 2.96 7.79 -2.34
N VAL A 24 2.00 6.91 -2.02
CA VAL A 24 2.20 5.47 -1.98
C VAL A 24 1.25 4.84 -2.97
N ASN A 25 1.80 4.05 -3.88
CA ASN A 25 1.03 3.25 -4.83
C ASN A 25 1.08 1.79 -4.34
N LEU A 26 -0.08 1.16 -4.30
CA LEU A 26 -0.24 -0.24 -3.94
C LEU A 26 -0.77 -0.99 -5.15
N TYR A 27 -0.12 -2.10 -5.48
CA TYR A 27 -0.51 -2.97 -6.58
C TYR A 27 -0.84 -4.35 -6.02
N LEU A 28 -1.97 -4.91 -6.46
CA LEU A 28 -2.37 -6.28 -6.23
C LEU A 28 -2.17 -7.05 -7.54
N ASN A 29 -1.21 -7.97 -7.57
CA ASN A 29 -0.86 -8.74 -8.77
C ASN A 29 -0.68 -7.83 -10.00
N ASP A 30 0.19 -6.82 -9.88
CA ASP A 30 0.49 -5.79 -10.90
C ASP A 30 -0.63 -4.78 -11.24
N GLU A 31 -1.80 -4.87 -10.60
CA GLU A 31 -2.91 -3.92 -10.81
C GLU A 31 -3.04 -2.93 -9.64
N ASP A 32 -3.03 -1.62 -9.93
CA ASP A 32 -3.16 -0.58 -8.90
C ASP A 32 -4.53 -0.68 -8.20
N ILE A 33 -4.52 -0.81 -6.87
CA ILE A 33 -5.74 -0.98 -6.06
C ILE A 33 -6.71 0.20 -6.18
N ARG A 34 -6.24 1.37 -6.63
CA ARG A 34 -7.08 2.55 -6.88
C ARG A 34 -8.10 2.33 -8.00
N PHE A 35 -7.87 1.37 -8.89
CA PHE A 35 -8.84 0.93 -9.90
C PHE A 35 -9.72 -0.24 -9.41
N LYS A 36 -9.46 -0.75 -8.21
CA LYS A 36 -10.26 -1.78 -7.51
C LYS A 36 -11.10 -1.13 -6.41
N LYS A 37 -11.12 -1.72 -5.21
CA LYS A 37 -11.82 -1.20 -4.02
C LYS A 37 -10.88 -0.43 -3.07
N ASN A 38 -9.73 0.04 -3.57
CA ASN A 38 -8.70 0.68 -2.75
C ASN A 38 -8.28 -0.22 -1.57
N LEU A 39 -8.14 0.31 -0.36
CA LEU A 39 -7.81 -0.46 0.85
C LEU A 39 -8.83 -1.55 1.20
N ASP A 40 -10.06 -1.49 0.69
CA ASP A 40 -11.09 -2.52 0.86
C ASP A 40 -10.99 -3.65 -0.20
N THR A 41 -9.92 -3.69 -0.98
CA THR A 41 -9.68 -4.76 -1.96
C THR A 41 -9.44 -6.07 -1.20
N GLU A 42 -10.33 -7.03 -1.41
CA GLU A 42 -10.22 -8.36 -0.83
C GLU A 42 -9.00 -9.10 -1.39
N LEU A 43 -8.24 -9.72 -0.49
CA LEU A 43 -7.08 -10.54 -0.83
C LEU A 43 -7.45 -12.02 -0.78
N LYS A 44 -6.81 -12.79 -1.66
CA LYS A 44 -6.87 -14.25 -1.71
C LYS A 44 -5.50 -14.84 -1.37
N ASP A 45 -5.49 -16.12 -1.05
CA ASP A 45 -4.24 -16.84 -0.88
C ASP A 45 -3.42 -16.77 -2.17
N ASN A 46 -2.11 -16.54 -2.03
CA ASN A 46 -1.12 -16.34 -3.11
C ASN A 46 -1.20 -14.98 -3.84
N ASP A 47 -2.02 -14.04 -3.38
CA ASP A 47 -1.96 -12.67 -3.88
C ASP A 47 -0.66 -11.97 -3.45
N GLU A 48 -0.06 -11.23 -4.38
CA GLU A 48 1.11 -10.39 -4.12
C GLU A 48 0.70 -8.93 -4.00
N ILE A 49 1.16 -8.27 -2.92
CA ILE A 49 1.04 -6.83 -2.72
C ILE A 49 2.39 -6.16 -2.91
N SER A 50 2.47 -5.31 -3.93
CA SER A 50 3.62 -4.46 -4.20
C SER A 50 3.38 -3.05 -3.65
N ILE A 51 4.35 -2.56 -2.85
CA ILE A 51 4.29 -1.24 -2.20
C ILE A 51 5.35 -0.34 -2.83
N ILE A 52 4.91 0.57 -3.69
CA ILE A 52 5.82 1.45 -4.44
C ILE A 52 5.68 2.88 -3.90
N PRO A 53 6.68 3.39 -3.15
CA PRO A 53 6.70 4.80 -2.81
C PRO A 53 6.88 5.62 -4.09
N ALA A 54 6.03 6.63 -4.28
CA ALA A 54 6.14 7.57 -5.38
C ALA A 54 7.35 8.48 -5.11
N ILE A 55 8.51 8.08 -5.60
CA ILE A 55 9.68 8.95 -5.67
C ILE A 55 9.43 9.91 -6.82
N ALA A 56 9.12 11.17 -6.51
CA ALA A 56 9.35 12.24 -7.48
C ALA A 56 10.88 12.26 -7.69
N GLY A 57 11.35 11.73 -8.81
CA GLY A 57 12.76 11.67 -9.13
C GLY A 57 13.39 13.05 -8.97
N GLY A 58 14.28 13.19 -7.99
CA GLY A 58 15.17 14.32 -7.86
C GLY A 58 16.49 13.95 -8.54
N PHE A 59 16.68 14.46 -9.75
CA PHE A 59 17.99 14.72 -10.33
C PHE A 59 18.02 16.17 -10.79
#